data_AF-A0A401QI55-F1
#
_entry.id   AF-A0A401QI55-F1
#
_cell.length_a   1.000
_cell.length_b   1.000
_cell.length_c   1.000
_cell.angle_alpha   90.00
_cell.angle_beta   90.00
_cell.angle_gamma   90.00
#
_symmetry.space_group_name_H-M   'P 1'
#
loop_
_entity.id
_entity.type
_entity.pdbx_description
1 polymer ?
#
loop_
_entity_poly.entity_id
_entity_poly.type
_entity_poly.pdbx_seq_one_letter_code
_entity_poly.pdbx_strand_id
1 'polypeptide(L)' 'DVVRLVESSKTDNRDKPLKDVVIADCGKIVVEKPYAIAKE' A
#
# COMPACT_ATOMS: atom_id res chain seq x y z
N ASP A 1 5.61 6.40 -2.59
CA ASP A 1 4.81 7.65 -2.48
C ASP A 1 3.34 7.44 -2.16
N VAL A 2 2.61 6.61 -2.91
CA VAL A 2 1.18 6.30 -2.60
C VAL A 2 1.01 5.66 -1.21
N VAL A 3 1.91 4.77 -0.81
CA VAL A 3 1.89 4.14 0.53
C VAL A 3 2.06 5.18 1.65
N ARG A 4 2.96 6.16 1.48
CA ARG A 4 3.16 7.25 2.45
C ARG A 4 1.95 8.19 2.53
N LEU A 5 1.21 8.34 1.44
CA LEU A 5 -0.04 9.11 1.42
C LEU A 5 -1.13 8.42 2.24
N VAL A 6 -1.22 7.08 2.16
CA VAL A 6 -2.13 6.28 2.98
C VAL A 6 -1.71 6.34 4.46
N GLU A 7 -0.41 6.23 4.74
CA GLU A 7 0.16 6.31 6.09
C GLU A 7 -0.12 7.67 6.77
N SER A 8 0.02 8.78 6.03
CA SER A 8 -0.25 10.13 6.52
C SER A 8 -1.73 10.50 6.55
N SER A 9 -2.63 9.56 6.25
CA SER A 9 -4.07 9.80 6.35
C SER A 9 -4.49 10.01 7.81
N LYS A 10 -5.48 10.89 8.02
CA LYS A 10 -5.99 11.15 9.38
C LYS A 10 -6.70 9.89 9.89
N THR A 11 -6.27 9.39 11.05
CA THR A 11 -6.84 8.22 11.73
C THR A 11 -7.58 8.62 13.01
N ASP A 12 -8.42 7.72 13.53
CA ASP A 12 -8.95 7.78 14.90
C ASP A 12 -7.98 7.15 15.92
N ASN A 13 -8.35 7.15 17.20
CA ASN A 13 -7.54 6.57 18.29
C ASN A 13 -7.37 5.03 18.21
N ARG A 14 -7.92 4.37 17.18
CA ARG A 14 -7.79 2.92 16.93
C ARG A 14 -7.04 2.66 15.63
N ASP A 15 -6.31 3.64 15.13
CA ASP A 15 -5.59 3.62 13.86
C ASP A 15 -6.49 3.41 12.63
N LYS A 16 -7.79 3.64 12.77
CA LYS A 16 -8.73 3.55 11.63
C LYS A 16 -8.72 4.87 10.86
N PRO A 17 -8.42 4.86 9.54
CA PRO A 17 -8.55 6.07 8.72
C PRO A 17 -9.95 6.67 8.79
N LEU A 18 -10.05 7.99 8.95
CA LEU A 18 -11.32 8.72 8.99
C LEU A 18 -12.05 8.70 7.64
N LYS A 19 -11.30 8.57 6.56
CA LYS A 19 -11.81 8.28 5.22
C LYS A 19 -11.42 6.86 4.87
N ASP A 20 -12.36 6.08 4.34
CA ASP A 20 -12.09 4.71 3.95
C ASP A 20 -11.01 4.68 2.85
N VAL A 21 -9.90 4.00 3.14
CA VAL A 21 -8.85 3.72 2.17
C VAL A 21 -9.14 2.35 1.59
N VAL A 22 -9.63 2.34 0.35
CA VAL A 22 -10.02 1.11 -0.37
C VAL A 22 -9.11 0.88 -1.58
N ILE A 23 -8.84 -0.39 -1.88
CA ILE A 23 -8.18 -0.78 -3.12
C ILE A 23 -9.25 -0.77 -4.21
N ALA A 24 -9.20 0.22 -5.09
CA ALA A 24 -10.22 0.40 -6.13
C ALA A 24 -10.16 -0.70 -7.21
N ASP A 25 -8.96 -1.18 -7.54
CA ASP A 25 -8.71 -2.26 -8.49
C ASP A 25 -7.38 -2.95 -8.14
N CYS A 26 -7.29 -4.26 -8.37
CA CYS A 26 -6.08 -5.04 -8.17
C CYS A 26 -5.97 -6.19 -9.17
N GLY A 27 -4.74 -6.56 -9.51
CA GLY A 27 -4.47 -7.59 -10.51
C GLY A 27 -3.11 -8.26 -10.32
N LYS A 28 -2.82 -9.23 -11.20
CA LYS A 28 -1.56 -9.96 -11.22
C LYS A 28 -0.64 -9.43 -12.32
N ILE A 29 0.59 -9.07 -11.95
CA ILE A 29 1.66 -8.78 -12.91
C ILE A 29 2.55 -10.02 -13.00
N VAL A 30 2.76 -10.53 -14.20
CA VAL A 30 3.64 -11.69 -14.44
C VAL A 30 5.09 -11.20 -14.48
N VAL A 31 5.93 -11.79 -13.63
CA VAL A 31 7.38 -11.60 -13.67
C VAL A 31 7.99 -12.78 -14.41
N GLU A 32 8.50 -12.55 -15.61
CA GLU A 32 9.04 -13.62 -16.47
C GLU A 32 10.31 -14.26 -15.92
N LYS A 33 11.14 -13.46 -15.23
CA LYS A 33 12.40 -13.90 -14.63
C LYS A 33 12.48 -13.40 -13.20
N PRO A 34 12.59 -14.30 -12.20
CA PRO A 34 12.82 -13.90 -10.82
C PRO A 34 14.09 -13.05 -10.70
N TYR A 35 14.03 -12.01 -9.88
CA TYR A 35 15.16 -11.15 -9.57
C TYR A 35 15.32 -11.03 -8.06
N ALA A 36 16.56 -10.89 -7.60
CA ALA A 36 16.86 -10.65 -6.20
C ALA A 36 16.61 -9.18 -5.85
N ILE A 37 16.07 -8.94 -4.66
CA ILE A 37 15.99 -7.61 -4.07
C ILE A 37 17.03 -7.49 -2.95
N ALA A 38 17.52 -6.27 -2.72
CA ALA A 38 18.38 -5.99 -1.58
C ALA A 38 17.58 -6.13 -0.27
N LYS A 39 18.26 -6.55 0.79
CA LYS A 39 17.72 -6.49 2.16
C LYS A 39 18.16 -5.17 2.76
N GLU A 40 17.32 -4.15 2.62
CA GLU A 40 17.49 -2.80 3.16
C GLU A 40 16.39 -2.51 4.18
#